data_AF-A0A1W9WVK1-F1
#
_entry.id   AF-A0A1W9WVK1-F1
#
_cell.length_a   1.000
_cell.length_b   1.000
_cell.length_c   1.000
_cell.angle_alpha   90.00
_cell.angle_beta   90.00
_cell.angle_gamma   90.00
#
_symmetry.space_group_name_H-M   'P 1'
#
loop_
_entity.id
_entity.type
_entity.pdbx_description
1 polymer ?
#
loop_
_entity_poly.entity_id
_entity_poly.type
_entity_poly.pdbx_seq_one_letter_code
_entity_poly.pdbx_strand_id
1 'polypeptide(L)' 'KDRDSWSFFDLLLNKASVVCTPGAGFGRCGNQYIRISAFNSLENVTLAMERVKDALSSRSNLQ' A
#
# COMPACT_ATOMS: atom_id res chain seq x y z
N LYS A 1 -11.79 -6.91 -6.03
CA LYS A 1 -11.78 -5.80 -7.02
C LYS A 1 -10.33 -5.59 -7.41
N ASP A 2 -10.00 -5.87 -8.66
CA ASP A 2 -8.68 -5.57 -9.20
C ASP A 2 -8.45 -4.06 -9.11
N ARG A 3 -7.30 -3.67 -8.59
CA ARG A 3 -6.93 -2.28 -8.39
C ARG A 3 -5.54 -2.09 -8.98
N ASP A 4 -5.39 -1.15 -9.90
CA ASP A 4 -4.08 -0.80 -10.42
C ASP A 4 -3.15 -0.21 -9.34
N SER A 5 -1.86 -0.21 -9.63
CA SER A 5 -0.82 0.19 -8.69
C SER A 5 -0.89 1.65 -8.25
N TRP A 6 -1.43 2.56 -9.08
CA TRP A 6 -1.64 3.96 -8.73
C TRP A 6 -2.80 4.13 -7.76
N SER A 7 -3.93 3.50 -8.06
CA SER A 7 -5.07 3.44 -7.16
C SER A 7 -4.69 2.80 -5.82
N PHE A 8 -3.80 1.81 -5.80
CA PHE A 8 -3.33 1.19 -4.55
C PHE A 8 -2.39 2.11 -3.76
N PHE A 9 -1.50 2.81 -4.46
CA PHE A 9 -0.68 3.88 -3.88
C PHE A 9 -1.54 4.95 -3.21
N ASP A 10 -2.58 5.46 -3.89
CA ASP A 10 -3.47 6.49 -3.34
C ASP A 10 -4.20 6.02 -2.08
N LEU A 11 -4.60 4.73 -2.01
CA LEU A 11 -5.19 4.19 -0.79
C LEU A 11 -4.20 4.22 0.37
N LEU A 12 -2.96 3.75 0.16
CA LEU A 12 -1.97 3.70 1.24
C LEU A 12 -1.57 5.10 1.69
N LEU A 13 -1.40 6.04 0.76
CA LEU A 13 -1.08 7.43 1.07
C LEU A 13 -2.20 8.07 1.90
N ASN A 14 -3.44 7.98 1.45
CA ASN A 14 -4.55 8.72 2.07
C ASN A 14 -5.13 8.02 3.31
N LYS A 15 -5.15 6.68 3.35
CA LYS A 15 -5.75 5.95 4.48
C LYS A 15 -4.73 5.48 5.51
N ALA A 16 -3.53 5.12 5.08
CA ALA A 16 -2.49 4.61 5.97
C ALA A 16 -1.39 5.63 6.25
N SER A 17 -1.35 6.78 5.55
CA SER A 17 -0.20 7.69 5.59
C SER A 17 1.14 6.96 5.31
N VAL A 18 1.11 5.99 4.38
CA VAL A 18 2.27 5.19 3.97
C VAL A 18 2.49 5.39 2.47
N VAL A 19 3.70 5.82 2.12
CA VAL A 19 4.14 5.96 0.72
C VAL A 19 4.73 4.63 0.24
N CYS A 20 4.33 4.18 -0.95
CA CYS A 20 4.98 3.09 -1.67
C CYS A 20 5.34 3.54 -3.10
N THR A 21 6.10 2.73 -3.84
CA THR A 21 6.32 2.98 -5.27
C THR A 21 5.31 2.17 -6.09
N PRO A 22 4.47 2.81 -6.94
CA PRO A 22 3.53 2.08 -7.80
C PRO A 22 4.30 1.29 -8.87
N GLY A 23 3.94 0.02 -9.04
CA GLY A 23 4.63 -0.91 -9.94
C GLY A 23 4.54 -0.52 -11.42
N ALA A 24 3.53 0.26 -11.83
CA ALA A 24 3.45 0.82 -13.18
C ALA A 24 4.70 1.64 -13.58
N GLY A 25 5.39 2.26 -12.60
CA GLY A 25 6.66 2.95 -12.82
C GLY A 25 7.83 2.04 -13.22
N PHE A 26 7.69 0.72 -13.07
CA PHE A 26 8.66 -0.29 -13.47
C PHE A 26 8.28 -1.03 -14.77
N GLY A 27 7.22 -0.57 -15.46
CA GLY A 27 6.74 -1.14 -16.72
C GLY A 27 5.36 -1.79 -16.62
N ARG A 28 4.79 -2.16 -17.78
CA ARG A 28 3.39 -2.63 -17.90
C ARG A 28 3.07 -3.83 -17.00
N CYS A 29 4.02 -4.76 -16.85
CA CYS A 29 3.83 -5.95 -16.01
C CYS A 29 3.80 -5.63 -14.50
N GLY A 30 4.26 -4.45 -14.09
CA GLY A 30 4.22 -4.01 -12.71
C GLY A 30 2.89 -3.39 -12.29
N ASN A 31 1.93 -3.18 -13.19
CA ASN A 31 0.72 -2.40 -12.89
C ASN A 31 -0.16 -2.98 -11.76
N GLN A 32 0.02 -4.23 -11.37
CA GLN A 32 -0.73 -4.87 -10.27
C GLN A 32 0.11 -5.05 -9.00
N TYR A 33 1.31 -4.48 -8.95
CA TYR A 33 2.25 -4.62 -7.85
C TYR A 33 2.64 -3.25 -7.29
N ILE A 34 3.15 -3.25 -6.07
CA ILE A 34 3.82 -2.11 -5.46
C ILE A 34 5.17 -2.54 -4.89
N ARG A 35 6.05 -1.57 -4.65
CA ARG A 35 7.31 -1.77 -3.94
C ARG A 35 7.30 -0.97 -2.64
N ILE A 36 7.69 -1.62 -1.55
CA ILE A 36 7.92 -0.99 -0.24
C ILE A 36 9.41 -1.07 0.05
N SER A 37 9.99 0.03 0.55
CA SER A 37 11.38 0.06 1.00
C SER A 37 11.48 -0.51 2.42
N ALA A 38 12.44 -1.40 2.65
CA ALA A 38 12.80 -1.85 3.99
C ALA A 38 13.83 -0.92 4.68
N PHE A 39 14.30 0.13 3.99
CA PHE A 39 15.33 1.04 4.50
C PHE A 39 14.70 2.12 5.38
N ASN A 40 14.50 1.79 6.66
CA ASN A 40 14.13 2.70 7.73
C ASN A 40 14.44 2.03 9.09
N SER A 41 14.13 2.69 10.21
CA SER A 41 14.19 2.04 11.52
C SER A 41 13.11 0.95 11.64
N LEU A 42 13.37 -0.06 12.47
CA LEU A 42 12.43 -1.18 12.69
C LEU A 42 11.09 -0.68 13.21
N GLU A 43 11.10 0.32 14.09
CA GLU A 43 9.92 0.92 14.69
C GLU A 43 9.04 1.58 13.62
N ASN A 44 9.64 2.35 12.72
CA ASN A 44 8.93 3.00 11.61
C ASN A 44 8.35 1.98 10.62
N VAL A 45 9.11 0.91 10.31
CA VAL A 45 8.62 -0.16 9.44
C VAL A 45 7.43 -0.87 10.08
N THR A 46 7.53 -1.20 11.37
CA THR A 46 6.47 -1.89 12.12
C THR A 46 5.19 -1.06 12.15
N LEU A 47 5.31 0.23 12.52
CA LEU A 47 4.19 1.16 12.52
C LEU A 47 3.55 1.32 11.13
N ALA A 48 4.37 1.39 10.07
CA ALA A 48 3.85 1.47 8.70
C ALA A 48 3.05 0.20 8.33
N MET A 49 3.54 -0.98 8.69
CA MET A 49 2.84 -2.24 8.40
C MET A 49 1.54 -2.39 9.20
N GLU A 50 1.50 -1.92 10.45
CA GLU A 50 0.26 -1.86 11.24
C GLU A 50 -0.80 -0.97 10.57
N ARG A 51 -0.42 0.24 10.15
CA ARG A 51 -1.33 1.15 9.43
C ARG A 51 -1.83 0.56 8.10
N VAL A 52 -0.95 -0.13 7.36
CA VAL A 52 -1.34 -0.83 6.12
C VAL A 52 -2.37 -1.91 6.44
N LYS A 53 -2.14 -2.71 7.48
CA LYS A 53 -3.08 -3.75 7.92
C LYS A 53 -4.45 -3.14 8.23
N ASP A 54 -4.50 -2.08 9.05
CA ASP A 54 -5.75 -1.42 9.43
C ASP A 54 -6.50 -0.83 8.24
N ALA A 55 -5.78 -0.17 7.32
CA ALA A 55 -6.37 0.39 6.10
C ALA A 55 -7.00 -0.69 5.19
N LEU A 56 -6.45 -1.91 5.19
CA LEU A 56 -6.95 -3.04 4.41
C LEU A 56 -8.06 -3.83 5.14
N SER A 57 -8.01 -3.90 6.46
CA SER A 57 -9.01 -4.59 7.30
C SER A 57 -10.36 -3.87 7.37
N SER A 58 -10.46 -2.62 6.94
CA SER A 58 -11.69 -1.80 6.95
C SER A 58 -12.81 -2.27 5.98
N ARG A 59 -12.84 -3.55 5.60
CA ARG A 59 -13.93 -4.18 4.83
C ARG A 59 -14.36 -5.53 5.41
N SER A 60 -15.18 -5.47 6.46
CA SER A 60 -16.18 -6.50 6.76
C SER A 60 -17.29 -5.91 7.63
N ASN A 61 -18.13 -5.05 7.04
CA ASN A 61 -19.53 -4.95 7.46
C ASN A 61 -20.36 -5.23 6.22
N LEU A 62 -21.09 -6.35 6.29
CA LEU A 62 -22.10 -6.79 5.35
C LEU A 62 -23.01 -5.62 4.95
N GLN A 63 -23.17 -5.45 3.64
CA GLN A 63 -24.47 -5.28 3.01
C GLN A 63 -24.50 -6.21 1.79
#